data_AF-B2W657-F1
#
_entry.id   AF-B2W657-F1
#
_cell.length_a   1.000
_cell.length_b   1.000
_cell.length_c   1.000
_cell.angle_alpha   90.00
_cell.angle_beta   90.00
_cell.angle_gamma   90.00
#
_symmetry.space_group_name_H-M   'P 1'
#
loop_
_entity.id
_entity.type
_entity.pdbx_description
1 polymer ?
#
loop_
_entity_poly.entity_id
_entity_poly.type
_entity_poly.pdbx_seq_one_letter_code
_entity_poly.pdbx_strand_id
1 'polypeptide(L)'
;MIQLERLDEQLQIIERQLVSRGAWRPPTQLSTPLSPEVLEMADLSHAVALLRNLIEPKGSAQETTPRLSLSAYSWVWDPVWHEFYTYIPSERTFLSLSRWKLNEARNVWEHVSQASTNILPNAAAEKLGAWEDWKWHPVWGWYLDLEDEGSGEKAKIFASPWQVDDDDEWVYVGTLGQEDH
;
A
#
# COMPACT_ATOMS: atom_id res chain seq x y z
N MET A 1 -16.85 18.87 9.31
CA MET A 1 -15.50 19.16 9.83
C MET A 1 -14.57 18.00 9.49
N ILE A 2 -14.86 16.79 9.96
CA ILE A 2 -14.14 15.53 9.66
C ILE A 2 -13.85 15.29 8.15
N GLN A 3 -14.82 15.52 7.26
CA GLN A 3 -14.59 15.29 5.82
C GLN A 3 -13.59 16.27 5.21
N LEU A 4 -13.51 17.51 5.69
CA LEU A 4 -12.57 18.49 5.15
C LEU A 4 -11.15 18.19 5.65
N GLU A 5 -11.01 17.79 6.91
CA GLU A 5 -9.74 17.32 7.50
C GLU A 5 -9.20 16.11 6.74
N ARG A 6 -10.05 15.13 6.44
CA ARG A 6 -9.68 13.96 5.63
C ARG A 6 -9.20 14.32 4.22
N LEU A 7 -9.85 15.30 3.57
CA LEU A 7 -9.42 15.76 2.24
C LEU A 7 -8.10 16.53 2.31
N ASP A 8 -7.90 17.33 3.35
CA ASP A 8 -6.63 18.02 3.58
C ASP A 8 -5.49 17.02 3.81
N GLU A 9 -5.72 15.97 4.59
CA GLU A 9 -4.75 14.89 4.77
C GLU A 9 -4.41 14.18 3.46
N GLN A 10 -5.40 13.89 2.63
CA GLN A 10 -5.18 13.31 1.31
C GLN A 10 -4.36 14.24 0.40
N LEU A 11 -4.63 15.54 0.43
CA LEU A 11 -3.84 16.55 -0.30
C LEU A 11 -2.40 16.63 0.22
N GLN A 12 -2.19 16.60 1.54
CA GLN A 12 -0.85 16.57 2.14
C GLN A 12 -0.06 15.31 1.78
N ILE A 13 -0.73 14.17 1.58
CA ILE A 13 -0.10 12.94 1.09
C ILE A 13 0.33 13.12 -0.38
N ILE A 14 -0.57 13.61 -1.22
CA ILE A 14 -0.31 13.91 -2.64
C ILE A 14 0.87 14.88 -2.79
N GLU A 15 0.88 15.97 -2.01
CA GLU A 15 1.97 16.95 -2.02
C GLU A 15 3.31 16.29 -1.66
N ARG A 16 3.37 15.52 -0.57
CA ARG A 16 4.61 14.84 -0.15
C ARG A 16 5.09 13.83 -1.18
N GLN A 17 4.18 13.09 -1.82
CA GLN A 17 4.51 12.20 -2.92
C GLN A 17 5.13 12.97 -4.09
N LEU A 18 4.52 14.09 -4.50
CA LEU A 18 5.05 14.94 -5.57
C LEU A 18 6.41 15.58 -5.21
N VAL A 19 6.57 16.04 -3.96
CA VAL A 19 7.82 16.64 -3.45
C VAL A 19 8.95 15.61 -3.45
N SER A 20 8.71 14.42 -2.89
CA SER A 20 9.71 13.34 -2.82
C SER A 20 10.20 12.91 -4.20
N ARG A 21 9.35 13.06 -5.23
CA ARG A 21 9.67 12.68 -6.62
C ARG A 21 10.27 13.83 -7.44
N GLY A 22 10.42 15.02 -6.86
CA GLY A 22 10.87 16.24 -7.56
C GLY A 22 9.86 16.75 -8.60
N ALA A 23 8.61 16.28 -8.53
CA ALA A 23 7.53 16.61 -9.46
C ALA A 23 6.63 17.73 -8.95
N TRP A 24 6.75 18.10 -7.67
CA TRP A 24 5.99 19.21 -7.09
C TRP A 24 6.38 20.53 -7.73
N ARG A 25 5.38 21.23 -8.28
CA ARG A 25 5.52 22.57 -8.83
C ARG A 25 4.40 23.43 -8.25
N PRO A 26 4.61 24.07 -7.10
CA PRO A 26 3.60 24.97 -6.55
C PRO A 26 3.40 26.13 -7.53
N PRO A 27 2.15 26.53 -7.81
CA PRO A 27 1.91 27.70 -8.66
C PRO A 27 2.52 28.93 -7.99
N THR A 28 3.37 29.66 -8.73
CA THR A 28 4.04 30.88 -8.25
C THR A 28 3.10 32.06 -8.08
N GLN A 29 1.88 31.99 -8.65
CA GLN A 29 0.82 32.98 -8.48
C GLN A 29 -0.54 32.27 -8.46
N LEU A 30 -1.33 32.52 -7.42
CA LEU A 30 -2.75 32.14 -7.36
C LEU A 30 -3.56 33.12 -8.22
N SER A 31 -3.43 33.00 -9.54
CA SER A 31 -4.01 33.95 -10.48
C SER A 31 -5.44 33.57 -10.88
N THR A 32 -6.34 33.38 -9.92
CA THR A 32 -7.79 33.59 -10.10
C THR A 32 -8.46 33.57 -8.73
N PRO A 33 -9.22 34.59 -8.32
CA PRO A 33 -10.17 34.40 -7.25
C PRO A 33 -11.17 33.34 -7.72
N LEU A 34 -11.25 32.21 -7.01
CA LEU A 34 -12.27 31.21 -7.25
C LEU A 34 -13.63 31.92 -7.12
N SER A 35 -14.42 31.89 -8.20
CA SER A 35 -15.81 32.29 -8.12
C SER A 35 -16.46 31.45 -7.02
N PRO A 36 -17.20 32.05 -6.07
CA PRO A 36 -17.82 31.35 -4.95
C PRO A 36 -19.05 30.54 -5.39
N GLU A 37 -19.07 30.08 -6.65
CA GLU A 37 -19.95 29.00 -7.05
C GLU A 37 -19.63 27.84 -6.12
N VAL A 38 -20.65 27.44 -5.36
CA VAL A 38 -20.55 26.63 -4.16
C VAL A 38 -19.78 25.35 -4.49
N LEU A 39 -18.48 25.33 -4.20
CA LEU A 39 -17.66 24.13 -4.24
C LEU A 39 -18.24 23.17 -3.21
N GLU A 40 -18.97 22.16 -3.70
CA GLU A 40 -19.53 21.17 -2.82
C GLU A 40 -18.42 20.23 -2.34
N MET A 41 -18.61 19.63 -1.17
CA MET A 41 -17.67 18.63 -0.65
C MET A 41 -17.47 17.45 -1.60
N ALA A 42 -18.47 17.16 -2.45
CA ALA A 42 -18.38 16.16 -3.50
C ALA A 42 -17.39 16.56 -4.60
N ASP A 43 -17.37 17.83 -5.02
CA ASP A 43 -16.45 18.34 -6.03
C ASP A 43 -15.00 18.28 -5.53
N LEU A 44 -14.77 18.64 -4.26
CA LEU A 44 -13.46 18.55 -3.62
C LEU A 44 -12.99 17.10 -3.51
N SER A 45 -13.89 16.19 -3.12
CA SER A 45 -13.59 14.76 -3.04
C SER A 45 -13.25 14.17 -4.41
N HIS A 46 -13.98 14.57 -5.45
CA HIS A 46 -13.73 14.16 -6.82
C HIS A 46 -12.39 14.69 -7.34
N ALA A 47 -12.09 15.97 -7.08
CA ALA A 47 -10.81 16.57 -7.47
C ALA A 47 -9.61 15.86 -6.80
N VAL A 48 -9.71 15.53 -5.51
CA VAL A 48 -8.67 14.77 -4.80
C VAL A 48 -8.51 13.36 -5.38
N ALA A 49 -9.61 12.68 -5.73
CA ALA A 49 -9.55 11.38 -6.38
C ALA A 49 -8.88 11.46 -7.77
N LEU A 50 -9.18 12.49 -8.57
CA LEU A 50 -8.52 12.72 -9.86
C LEU A 50 -7.02 12.98 -9.69
N LEU A 51 -6.62 13.79 -8.71
CA LEU A 51 -5.20 14.04 -8.41
C LEU A 51 -4.48 12.75 -8.01
N ARG A 52 -5.13 11.91 -7.20
CA ARG A 52 -4.59 10.61 -6.81
C ARG A 52 -4.37 9.68 -8.00
N ASN A 53 -5.31 9.65 -8.95
CA ASN A 53 -5.20 8.84 -10.17
C ASN A 53 -4.11 9.36 -11.13
N LEU A 54 -3.88 10.68 -11.17
CA LEU A 54 -2.85 11.31 -12.01
C LEU A 54 -1.44 11.15 -11.46
N ILE A 55 -1.30 10.96 -10.15
CA ILE A 55 -0.04 10.54 -9.52
C ILE A 55 0.06 9.02 -9.73
N GLU A 56 0.25 8.62 -10.98
CA GLU A 56 0.65 7.24 -11.27
C GLU A 56 1.90 6.90 -10.44
N PRO A 57 2.06 5.63 -10.01
CA PRO A 57 3.32 5.16 -9.49
C PRO A 57 4.44 5.54 -10.46
N LYS A 58 5.54 6.10 -9.94
CA LYS A 58 6.68 6.49 -10.76
C LYS A 58 7.20 5.22 -11.45
N GLY A 59 7.05 5.16 -12.78
CA GLY A 59 7.53 4.06 -13.61
C GLY A 59 6.49 2.95 -13.77
N SER A 60 6.27 2.51 -15.00
CA SER A 60 5.83 1.14 -15.21
C SER A 60 6.77 0.25 -14.41
N ALA A 61 6.25 -0.50 -13.43
CA ALA A 61 7.08 -1.33 -12.55
C ALA A 61 7.94 -2.38 -13.29
N GLN A 62 7.82 -2.49 -14.61
CA GLN A 62 8.81 -3.10 -15.50
C GLN A 62 10.23 -2.51 -15.38
N GLU A 63 10.40 -1.26 -14.91
CA GLU A 63 11.72 -0.61 -14.82
C GLU A 63 12.38 -0.67 -13.42
N THR A 64 11.64 -1.06 -12.38
CA THR A 64 12.16 -1.14 -11.00
C THR A 64 12.23 -2.60 -10.56
N THR A 65 13.42 -3.07 -10.19
CA THR A 65 13.56 -4.40 -9.58
C THR A 65 12.96 -4.40 -8.16
N PRO A 66 12.50 -5.55 -7.65
CA PRO A 66 12.00 -5.66 -6.28
C PRO A 66 13.05 -5.23 -5.26
N ARG A 67 14.32 -5.52 -5.54
CA ARG A 67 15.45 -5.04 -4.72
C ARG A 67 15.51 -3.52 -4.66
N LEU A 68 15.44 -2.81 -5.79
CA LEU A 68 15.47 -1.34 -5.79
C LEU A 68 14.28 -0.74 -5.04
N SER A 69 13.14 -1.42 -5.05
CA SER A 69 11.89 -0.93 -4.44
C SER A 69 11.81 -1.25 -2.94
N LEU A 70 12.13 -2.48 -2.54
CA LEU A 70 11.89 -3.02 -1.20
C LEU A 70 13.13 -2.95 -0.31
N SER A 71 14.34 -3.03 -0.87
CA SER A 71 15.58 -2.97 -0.07
C SER A 71 15.97 -1.55 0.35
N ALA A 72 15.28 -0.53 -0.17
CA ALA A 72 15.48 0.86 0.23
C ALA A 72 14.94 1.15 1.64
N TYR A 73 14.06 0.29 2.15
CA TYR A 73 13.43 0.46 3.45
C TYR A 73 14.12 -0.32 4.54
N SER A 74 14.02 0.20 5.77
CA SER A 74 14.36 -0.53 6.98
C SER A 74 13.11 -1.25 7.49
N TRP A 75 13.18 -2.58 7.54
CA TRP A 75 12.08 -3.44 7.94
C TRP A 75 12.13 -3.72 9.44
N VAL A 76 10.96 -3.72 10.08
CA VAL A 76 10.75 -3.99 11.50
C VAL A 76 9.91 -5.26 11.63
N TRP A 77 10.23 -6.08 12.61
CA TRP A 77 9.46 -7.29 12.93
C TRP A 77 8.27 -6.97 13.84
N ASP A 78 7.07 -7.37 13.43
CA ASP A 78 5.88 -7.39 14.27
C ASP A 78 5.77 -8.73 15.02
N PRO A 79 5.90 -8.76 16.36
CA PRO A 79 5.80 -9.99 17.14
C PRO A 79 4.38 -10.50 17.34
N VAL A 80 3.34 -9.72 17.04
CA VAL A 80 1.93 -10.13 17.16
C VAL A 80 1.47 -10.82 15.88
N TRP A 81 1.79 -10.23 14.73
CA TRP A 81 1.39 -10.77 13.42
C TRP A 81 2.42 -11.72 12.81
N HIS A 82 3.65 -11.69 13.31
CA HIS A 82 4.82 -12.37 12.74
C HIS A 82 5.08 -11.93 11.29
N GLU A 83 5.04 -10.63 11.04
CA GLU A 83 5.23 -10.01 9.73
C GLU A 83 6.32 -8.93 9.79
N PHE A 84 6.94 -8.65 8.64
CA PHE A 84 7.85 -7.53 8.50
C PHE A 84 7.11 -6.33 7.94
N TYR A 85 7.27 -5.17 8.57
CA TYR A 85 6.68 -3.92 8.09
C TYR A 85 7.66 -2.76 8.10
N THR A 86 7.35 -1.72 7.34
CA THR A 86 8.07 -0.46 7.34
C THR A 86 7.09 0.69 7.16
N TYR A 87 7.43 1.88 7.66
CA TYR A 87 6.61 3.07 7.48
C TYR A 87 7.15 3.91 6.33
N ILE A 88 6.27 4.33 5.42
CA ILE A 88 6.59 5.19 4.28
C ILE A 88 6.08 6.61 4.59
N PRO A 89 6.95 7.53 5.06
CA PRO A 89 6.50 8.84 5.58
C PRO A 89 5.86 9.74 4.53
N SER A 90 6.27 9.61 3.26
CA SER A 90 5.70 10.35 2.13
C SER A 90 4.25 9.95 1.85
N GLU A 91 3.85 8.74 2.24
CA GLU A 91 2.53 8.17 1.94
C GLU A 91 1.63 8.06 3.18
N ARG A 92 2.19 8.23 4.39
CA ARG A 92 1.51 7.90 5.67
C ARG A 92 0.89 6.51 5.64
N THR A 93 1.61 5.56 5.07
CA THR A 93 1.22 4.16 4.99
C THR A 93 2.33 3.31 5.58
N PHE A 94 1.92 2.19 6.12
CA PHE A 94 2.81 1.09 6.41
C PHE A 94 2.80 0.14 5.22
N LEU A 95 3.96 -0.35 4.84
CA LEU A 95 4.10 -1.45 3.90
C LEU A 95 4.46 -2.69 4.71
N SER A 96 3.59 -3.70 4.70
CA SER A 96 3.81 -4.98 5.40
C SER A 96 3.95 -6.12 4.41
N LEU A 97 4.87 -7.05 4.68
CA LEU A 97 5.02 -8.31 3.96
C LEU A 97 4.03 -9.33 4.53
N SER A 98 2.78 -9.16 4.15
CA SER A 98 1.67 -9.87 4.77
C SER A 98 1.30 -11.14 4.03
N ARG A 99 0.90 -12.18 4.76
CA ARG A 99 0.43 -13.44 4.16
C ARG A 99 -1.06 -13.34 3.84
N TRP A 100 -1.41 -13.74 2.62
CA TRP A 100 -2.79 -13.81 2.17
C TRP A 100 -3.09 -15.21 1.65
N LYS A 101 -4.30 -15.70 1.91
CA LYS A 101 -4.82 -16.96 1.37
C LYS A 101 -6.04 -16.70 0.51
N LEU A 102 -6.13 -17.40 -0.62
CA LEU A 102 -7.33 -17.33 -1.46
C LEU A 102 -8.42 -18.21 -0.85
N ASN A 103 -9.53 -17.59 -0.49
CA ASN A 103 -10.76 -18.30 -0.16
C ASN A 103 -11.47 -18.68 -1.46
N GLU A 104 -11.27 -19.91 -1.95
CA GLU A 104 -11.81 -20.35 -3.25
C GLU A 104 -13.34 -20.33 -3.31
N ALA A 105 -14.03 -20.53 -2.19
CA ALA A 105 -15.49 -20.52 -2.15
C ALA A 105 -16.06 -19.11 -2.39
N ARG A 106 -15.34 -18.07 -1.94
CA ARG A 106 -15.73 -16.66 -2.08
C ARG A 106 -15.00 -15.96 -3.22
N ASN A 107 -13.94 -16.58 -3.73
CA ASN A 107 -13.00 -16.00 -4.68
C ASN A 107 -12.41 -14.66 -4.19
N VAL A 108 -12.01 -14.61 -2.93
CA VAL A 108 -11.44 -13.41 -2.28
C VAL A 108 -10.15 -13.78 -1.55
N TRP A 109 -9.13 -12.92 -1.65
CA TRP A 109 -7.93 -13.04 -0.82
C TRP A 109 -8.22 -12.51 0.59
N GLU A 110 -7.95 -13.33 1.58
CA GLU A 110 -8.10 -13.01 3.00
C GLU A 110 -6.70 -12.90 3.62
N HIS A 111 -6.45 -11.81 4.36
CA HIS A 111 -5.23 -11.66 5.14
C HIS A 111 -5.23 -12.69 6.27
N VAL A 112 -4.13 -13.42 6.41
CA VAL A 112 -3.99 -14.46 7.42
C VAL A 112 -2.70 -14.24 8.18
N SER A 113 -2.82 -14.01 9.48
CA SER A 113 -1.67 -13.87 10.38
C SER A 113 -0.69 -15.05 10.28
N GLN A 114 0.60 -14.74 10.29
CA GLN A 114 1.65 -15.75 10.41
C GLN A 114 1.88 -16.20 11.86
N ALA A 115 1.20 -15.57 12.83
CA ALA A 115 1.31 -15.86 14.26
C ALA A 115 1.17 -17.34 14.60
N SER A 116 0.23 -18.02 13.95
CA SER A 116 -0.06 -19.45 14.14
C SER A 116 1.14 -20.39 13.91
N THR A 117 2.18 -19.92 13.20
CA THR A 117 3.37 -20.72 12.88
C THR A 117 4.51 -20.58 13.90
N ASN A 118 4.40 -19.70 14.91
CA ASN A 118 5.45 -19.40 15.90
C ASN A 118 6.84 -19.18 15.29
N ILE A 119 6.88 -18.63 14.08
CA ILE A 119 8.10 -18.44 13.32
C ILE A 119 8.91 -17.28 13.91
N LEU A 120 10.22 -17.47 14.04
CA LEU A 120 11.15 -16.43 14.48
C LEU A 120 11.52 -15.51 13.30
N PRO A 121 11.92 -14.25 13.55
CA PRO A 121 12.23 -13.28 12.50
C PRO A 121 13.24 -13.80 11.46
N ASN A 122 14.32 -14.45 11.91
CA ASN A 122 15.35 -14.97 10.99
C ASN A 122 14.81 -16.07 10.09
N ALA A 123 14.01 -16.98 10.63
CA ALA A 123 13.39 -18.06 9.87
C ALA A 123 12.31 -17.50 8.92
N ALA A 124 11.58 -16.47 9.33
CA ALA A 124 10.64 -15.77 8.46
C ALA A 124 11.37 -15.08 7.30
N ALA A 125 12.48 -14.39 7.56
CA ALA A 125 13.31 -13.76 6.54
C ALA A 125 13.87 -14.80 5.54
N GLU A 126 14.33 -15.96 6.02
CA GLU A 126 14.76 -17.06 5.14
C GLU A 126 13.63 -17.55 4.22
N LYS A 127 12.40 -17.67 4.74
CA LYS A 127 11.23 -18.07 3.92
C LYS A 127 10.81 -17.03 2.90
N LEU A 128 11.07 -15.75 3.15
CA LEU A 128 10.78 -14.67 2.21
C LEU A 128 11.77 -14.61 1.04
N GLY A 129 12.80 -15.45 1.07
CA GLY A 129 13.76 -15.60 -0.02
C GLY A 129 14.59 -14.34 -0.26
N ALA A 130 15.17 -14.27 -1.46
CA ALA A 130 15.83 -13.07 -1.93
C ALA A 130 14.79 -12.11 -2.55
N TRP A 131 15.08 -10.82 -2.58
CA TRP A 131 14.19 -9.87 -3.25
C TRP A 131 13.96 -10.22 -4.71
N GLU A 132 14.95 -10.82 -5.36
CA GLU A 132 14.92 -11.30 -6.74
C GLU A 132 13.85 -12.38 -7.00
N ASP A 133 13.34 -13.06 -5.97
CA ASP A 133 12.28 -14.07 -6.09
C ASP A 133 10.87 -13.44 -6.18
N TRP A 134 10.74 -12.15 -5.87
CA TRP A 134 9.47 -11.42 -5.85
C TRP A 134 9.03 -11.00 -7.26
N LYS A 135 7.74 -11.12 -7.51
CA LYS A 135 7.08 -10.80 -8.78
C LYS A 135 6.21 -9.56 -8.64
N TRP A 136 6.04 -8.81 -9.73
CA TRP A 136 5.15 -7.65 -9.76
C TRP A 136 3.78 -8.00 -10.34
N HIS A 137 2.71 -7.53 -9.70
CA HIS A 137 1.37 -7.48 -10.27
C HIS A 137 0.91 -6.02 -10.43
N PRO A 138 0.35 -5.63 -11.60
CA PRO A 138 -0.09 -4.25 -11.84
C PRO A 138 -1.08 -3.70 -10.80
N VAL A 139 -1.94 -4.57 -10.27
CA VAL A 139 -2.99 -4.18 -9.31
C VAL A 139 -2.54 -4.40 -7.86
N TRP A 140 -1.74 -5.44 -7.59
CA TRP A 140 -1.45 -5.88 -6.21
C TRP A 140 -0.05 -5.48 -5.72
N GLY A 141 0.81 -5.02 -6.63
CA GLY A 141 2.20 -4.71 -6.32
C GLY A 141 3.09 -5.95 -6.24
N TRP A 142 4.16 -5.86 -5.43
CA TRP A 142 5.12 -6.95 -5.24
C TRP A 142 4.51 -8.11 -4.46
N TYR A 143 4.70 -9.33 -4.93
CA TYR A 143 4.26 -10.55 -4.28
C TYR A 143 5.27 -11.70 -4.41
N LEU A 144 5.19 -12.63 -3.47
CA LEU A 144 5.94 -13.88 -3.44
C LEU A 144 4.96 -15.04 -3.38
N ASP A 145 5.13 -16.02 -4.27
CA ASP A 145 4.37 -17.27 -4.22
C ASP A 145 4.85 -18.12 -3.04
N LEU A 146 3.93 -18.62 -2.22
CA LEU A 146 4.26 -19.61 -1.21
C LEU A 146 3.92 -21.00 -1.75
N GLU A 147 4.92 -21.87 -1.84
CA GLU A 147 4.67 -23.30 -2.00
C GLU A 147 4.25 -23.86 -0.64
N ASP A 148 2.95 -23.94 -0.40
CA ASP A 148 2.44 -24.64 0.79
C ASP A 148 2.47 -26.14 0.48
N GLU A 149 3.59 -26.80 0.81
CA GLU A 149 3.80 -28.23 0.64
C GLU A 149 2.74 -29.03 1.43
N GLY A 150 1.62 -29.35 0.77
CA GLY A 150 0.66 -30.35 1.24
C GLY A 150 -0.78 -29.88 1.47
N SER A 151 -1.09 -28.58 1.42
CA SER A 151 -2.47 -28.10 1.63
C SER A 151 -3.26 -27.92 0.32
N GLY A 152 -2.57 -27.69 -0.80
CA GLY A 152 -3.21 -27.30 -2.07
C GLY A 152 -3.83 -25.90 -2.05
N GLU A 153 -3.74 -25.18 -0.92
CA GLU A 153 -4.27 -23.84 -0.76
C GLU A 153 -3.34 -22.80 -1.42
N LYS A 154 -3.91 -21.90 -2.21
CA LYS A 154 -3.14 -20.81 -2.81
C LYS A 154 -2.86 -19.74 -1.75
N ALA A 155 -1.61 -19.67 -1.32
CA ALA A 155 -1.11 -18.65 -0.42
C ALA A 155 -0.01 -17.82 -1.08
N LYS A 156 0.03 -16.52 -0.76
CA LYS A 156 1.05 -15.58 -1.25
C LYS A 156 1.45 -14.64 -0.13
N ILE A 157 2.66 -14.11 -0.21
CA ILE A 157 3.06 -12.93 0.55
C ILE A 157 2.92 -11.73 -0.37
N PHE A 158 2.33 -10.64 0.12
CA PHE A 158 2.23 -9.38 -0.62
C PHE A 158 2.94 -8.27 0.14
N ALA A 159 3.61 -7.37 -0.59
CA ALA A 159 4.02 -6.07 -0.06
C ALA A 159 2.77 -5.17 -0.02
N SER A 160 2.00 -5.35 1.04
CA SER A 160 0.64 -4.82 1.19
C SER A 160 0.62 -3.49 1.94
N PRO A 161 -0.14 -2.48 1.46
CA PRO A 161 -0.27 -1.21 2.16
C PRO A 161 -1.33 -1.27 3.28
N TRP A 162 -0.97 -0.74 4.44
CA TRP A 162 -1.80 -0.67 5.64
C TRP A 162 -1.76 0.72 6.25
N GLN A 163 -2.80 1.08 6.99
CA GLN A 163 -2.87 2.29 7.82
C GLN A 163 -3.41 1.95 9.20
N VAL A 164 -3.11 2.79 10.17
CA VAL A 164 -3.77 2.77 11.48
C VAL A 164 -4.87 3.83 11.42
N ASP A 165 -6.11 3.45 11.75
CA ASP A 165 -7.23 4.37 11.79
C ASP A 165 -7.33 5.13 13.13
N ASP A 166 -8.40 5.89 13.32
CA ASP A 166 -8.62 6.72 14.52
C ASP A 166 -8.89 5.88 15.78
N ASP A 167 -9.24 4.60 15.63
CA ASP A 167 -9.50 3.65 16.72
C ASP A 167 -8.26 2.81 17.07
N ASP A 168 -7.08 3.19 16.56
CA ASP A 168 -5.82 2.44 16.65
C ASP A 168 -5.88 1.04 15.98
N GLU A 169 -6.82 0.82 15.05
CA GLU A 169 -6.96 -0.43 14.33
C GLU A 169 -6.19 -0.43 12.99
N TRP A 170 -5.57 -1.57 12.67
CA TRP A 170 -4.84 -1.75 11.41
C TRP A 170 -5.81 -2.08 10.27
N VAL A 171 -5.88 -1.20 9.28
CA VAL A 171 -6.77 -1.32 8.13
C VAL A 171 -5.97 -1.50 6.84
N TYR A 172 -6.33 -2.52 6.06
CA TYR A 172 -5.80 -2.73 4.72
C TYR A 172 -6.35 -1.67 3.77
N VAL A 173 -5.47 -0.97 3.05
CA VAL A 173 -5.87 0.16 2.17
C VAL A 173 -5.55 -0.10 0.69
N GLY A 174 -5.22 -1.34 0.34
CA GLY A 174 -4.98 -1.74 -1.05
C GLY A 174 -6.19 -2.42 -1.71
N THR A 175 -5.94 -3.12 -2.81
CA THR A 175 -6.95 -3.67 -3.74
C THR A 175 -7.08 -5.20 -3.71
N LEU A 176 -6.29 -5.92 -2.90
CA LEU A 176 -6.24 -7.40 -2.87
C LEU A 176 -7.60 -8.08 -2.54
N GLY A 177 -8.59 -7.35 -2.03
CA GLY A 177 -9.94 -7.86 -1.71
C GLY A 177 -10.99 -7.74 -2.82
N GLN A 178 -10.65 -7.16 -3.98
CA GLN A 178 -11.54 -7.07 -5.14
C GLN A 178 -10.84 -7.76 -6.32
N GLU A 179 -11.24 -9.00 -6.65
CA GLU A 179 -10.94 -9.50 -7.99
C GLU A 179 -11.92 -8.86 -8.97
N ASP A 180 -11.37 -8.12 -9.93
CA ASP A 180 -12.08 -7.73 -11.15
C ASP A 180 -12.50 -9.01 -11.89
N HIS A 181 -13.79 -9.07 -12.23
CA HIS A 181 -14.39 -10.09 -13.10
C HIS A 181 -13.86 -10.02 -14.54
#